data_AF-A0A1S8XE08-F1
#
_entry.id   AF-A0A1S8XE08-F1
#
_cell.length_a   1.000
_cell.length_b   1.000
_cell.length_c   1.000
_cell.angle_alpha   90.00
_cell.angle_beta   90.00
_cell.angle_gamma   90.00
#
_symmetry.space_group_name_H-M   'P 1'
#
loop_
_entity.id
_entity.type
_entity.pdbx_description
1 polymer ?
#
loop_
_entity_poly.entity_id
_entity_poly.type
_entity_poly.pdbx_seq_one_letter_code
_entity_poly.pdbx_strand_id
1 'polypeptide(L)'
;MKKLIFTLTAIVSLACSTAVMAKTETIQLKGDIYLSGEEAIVFPTRKGEVYFNAYAMSDQVSAQALKYRDKRCLVIQSKQGIYHPDEDGSGIQKIQTCPKQSKSAQ
;
A
#
# COMPACT_ATOMS: atom_id res chain seq x y z
N MET A 1 -13.18 -40.35 36.24
CA MET A 1 -13.31 -40.68 34.81
C MET A 1 -13.39 -39.40 33.98
N LYS A 2 -12.24 -38.87 33.57
CA LYS A 2 -11.74 -38.83 32.18
C LYS A 2 -12.47 -37.91 31.17
N LYS A 3 -13.56 -37.22 31.53
CA LYS A 3 -14.34 -36.40 30.59
C LYS A 3 -14.17 -34.88 30.71
N LEU A 4 -13.29 -34.39 31.58
CA LEU A 4 -13.06 -32.94 31.75
C LEU A 4 -11.75 -32.43 31.12
N ILE A 5 -10.94 -33.33 30.55
CA ILE A 5 -9.65 -32.97 29.91
C ILE A 5 -9.80 -32.79 28.39
N PHE A 6 -10.90 -33.27 27.81
CA PHE A 6 -11.10 -33.25 26.35
C PHE A 6 -11.76 -31.98 25.80
N THR A 7 -12.21 -31.05 26.64
CA THR A 7 -12.87 -29.81 26.20
C THR A 7 -11.94 -28.61 26.06
N LEU A 8 -10.64 -28.74 26.34
CA LEU A 8 -9.68 -27.62 26.20
C LEU A 8 -8.90 -27.63 24.88
N THR A 9 -8.83 -28.75 24.17
CA THR A 9 -8.02 -28.91 22.95
C THR A 9 -8.75 -28.59 21.65
N ALA A 10 -10.05 -28.28 21.68
CA ALA A 10 -10.85 -28.05 20.46
C ALA A 10 -10.99 -26.57 20.04
N ILE A 11 -10.53 -25.61 20.85
CA ILE A 11 -10.72 -24.16 20.58
C ILE A 11 -9.43 -23.49 20.03
N VAL A 12 -8.29 -24.17 20.08
CA VAL A 12 -7.00 -23.57 19.66
C VAL A 12 -6.74 -23.67 18.15
N SER A 13 -7.54 -24.42 17.39
CA SER A 13 -7.28 -24.67 15.95
C SER A 13 -7.91 -23.68 14.98
N LEU A 14 -8.64 -22.64 15.43
CA LEU A 14 -9.30 -21.67 14.54
C LEU A 14 -8.68 -20.27 14.51
N ALA A 15 -7.40 -20.14 14.83
CA ALA A 15 -6.63 -18.94 14.53
C ALA A 15 -5.81 -19.14 13.25
N CYS A 16 -6.47 -19.38 12.11
CA CYS A 16 -5.83 -19.12 10.82
C CYS A 16 -5.71 -17.60 10.70
N SER A 17 -4.61 -17.04 11.19
CA SER A 17 -4.22 -15.65 10.97
C SER A 17 -4.22 -15.41 9.46
N THR A 18 -5.26 -14.77 8.92
CA THR A 18 -5.19 -14.14 7.61
C THR A 18 -4.29 -12.93 7.74
N ALA A 19 -2.99 -13.17 7.89
CA ALA A 19 -2.00 -12.13 7.71
C ALA A 19 -2.10 -11.71 6.23
N VAL A 20 -2.96 -10.73 5.97
CA VAL A 20 -3.02 -10.05 4.67
C VAL A 20 -1.66 -9.40 4.51
N MET A 21 -0.77 -10.09 3.81
CA MET A 21 0.58 -9.63 3.54
C MET A 21 0.45 -8.34 2.74
N ALA A 22 0.82 -7.22 3.37
CA ALA A 22 0.82 -5.92 2.69
C ALA A 22 1.68 -6.02 1.43
N LYS A 23 1.08 -5.72 0.28
CA LYS A 23 1.75 -5.75 -1.02
C LYS A 23 2.59 -4.49 -1.17
N THR A 24 3.89 -4.68 -1.40
CA THR A 24 4.83 -3.61 -1.65
C THR A 24 5.15 -3.55 -3.15
N GLU A 25 4.88 -2.43 -3.79
CA GLU A 25 5.09 -2.23 -5.23
C GLU A 25 6.05 -1.06 -5.46
N THR A 26 7.05 -1.29 -6.31
CA THR A 26 7.91 -0.22 -6.83
C THR A 26 7.34 0.28 -8.15
N ILE A 27 7.03 1.56 -8.23
CA ILE A 27 6.54 2.20 -9.45
C ILE A 27 7.50 3.23 -9.99
N GLN A 28 7.47 3.38 -11.31
CA GLN A 28 8.12 4.46 -12.03
C GLN A 28 7.04 5.41 -12.54
N LEU A 29 7.11 6.67 -12.14
CA LEU A 29 6.24 7.71 -12.64
C LEU A 29 6.74 8.20 -14.01
N LYS A 30 5.79 8.44 -14.94
CA LYS A 30 6.00 9.11 -16.23
C LYS A 30 5.95 10.63 -16.11
N GLY A 31 5.18 11.12 -15.14
CA GLY A 31 4.97 12.54 -14.87
C GLY A 31 4.94 12.81 -13.38
N ASP A 32 4.53 14.00 -13.01
CA ASP A 32 4.37 14.37 -11.61
C ASP A 32 3.00 13.89 -11.13
N ILE A 33 2.88 13.54 -9.85
CA ILE A 33 1.57 13.26 -9.24
C ILE A 33 0.71 14.53 -9.35
N TYR A 34 -0.58 14.40 -9.65
CA TYR A 34 -1.45 15.57 -9.78
C TYR A 34 -2.83 15.30 -9.19
N LEU A 35 -3.55 16.37 -8.86
CA LEU A 35 -4.95 16.29 -8.48
C LEU A 35 -5.81 16.39 -9.74
N SER A 36 -6.77 15.50 -9.89
CA SER A 36 -7.78 15.55 -10.94
C SER A 36 -9.14 15.86 -10.33
N GLY A 37 -9.57 17.11 -10.46
CA GLY A 37 -10.74 17.62 -9.74
C GLY A 37 -10.47 17.75 -8.24
N GLU A 38 -11.53 17.62 -7.43
CA GLU A 38 -11.46 17.81 -5.97
C GLU A 38 -11.09 16.51 -5.24
N GLU A 39 -11.33 15.35 -5.85
CA GLU A 39 -11.38 14.08 -5.10
C GLU A 39 -10.28 13.08 -5.48
N ALA A 40 -9.56 13.27 -6.60
CA ALA A 40 -8.64 12.25 -7.10
C ALA A 40 -7.17 12.69 -7.07
N ILE A 41 -6.30 11.86 -6.47
CA ILE A 41 -4.84 11.93 -6.62
C ILE A 41 -4.42 10.94 -7.70
N VAL A 42 -3.81 11.44 -8.77
CA VAL A 42 -3.42 10.64 -9.94
C VAL A 42 -1.93 10.39 -9.94
N PHE A 43 -1.56 9.11 -10.03
CA PHE A 43 -0.19 8.63 -10.15
C PHE A 43 0.03 8.18 -11.61
N PRO A 44 0.65 9.02 -12.46
CA PRO A 44 0.90 8.65 -13.85
C PRO A 44 2.08 7.67 -13.91
N THR A 45 1.80 6.36 -13.89
CA THR A 45 2.86 5.33 -13.88
C THR A 45 3.21 4.86 -15.29
N ARG A 46 4.34 4.14 -15.40
CA ARG A 46 4.70 3.47 -16.67
C ARG A 46 3.69 2.40 -17.10
N LYS A 47 2.98 1.78 -16.17
CA LYS A 47 1.99 0.71 -16.42
C LYS A 47 0.57 1.21 -16.66
N GLY A 48 0.33 2.51 -16.56
CA GLY A 48 -0.99 3.13 -16.60
C GLY A 48 -1.15 4.15 -15.48
N GLU A 49 -2.20 4.95 -15.54
CA GLU A 49 -2.52 5.86 -14.45
C GLU A 49 -3.22 5.10 -13.32
N VAL A 50 -2.84 5.42 -12.09
CA VAL A 50 -3.51 4.92 -10.88
C VAL A 50 -4.20 6.09 -10.23
N TYR A 51 -5.48 5.92 -9.91
CA TYR A 51 -6.33 6.95 -9.35
C TYR A 51 -6.69 6.55 -7.92
N PHE A 52 -6.40 7.42 -6.96
CA PHE A 52 -6.84 7.24 -5.59
C PHE A 52 -7.77 8.37 -5.19
N ASN A 53 -8.82 8.04 -4.44
CA ASN A 53 -9.66 8.99 -3.76
C ASN A 53 -8.85 9.64 -2.62
N ALA A 54 -8.66 10.95 -2.71
CA ALA A 54 -7.92 11.77 -1.74
C ALA A 54 -8.55 11.68 -0.34
N TYR A 55 -9.87 11.49 -0.24
CA TYR A 55 -10.60 11.35 1.02
C TYR A 55 -10.55 9.93 1.60
N ALA A 56 -10.20 8.92 0.79
CA ALA A 56 -10.03 7.54 1.26
C ALA A 56 -8.62 7.31 1.83
N MET A 57 -7.63 8.08 1.38
CA MET A 57 -6.27 8.04 1.91
C MET A 57 -6.20 8.67 3.30
N SER A 58 -5.38 8.10 4.18
CA SER A 58 -5.03 8.74 5.45
C SER A 58 -4.23 10.04 5.22
N ASP A 59 -4.39 11.03 6.10
CA ASP A 59 -3.67 12.30 6.04
C ASP A 59 -2.16 12.14 5.86
N GLN A 60 -1.57 11.16 6.57
CA GLN A 60 -0.14 10.85 6.46
C GLN A 60 0.25 10.42 5.04
N VAL A 61 -0.55 9.57 4.41
CA VAL A 61 -0.29 9.05 3.06
C VAL A 61 -0.51 10.14 2.02
N SER A 62 -1.58 10.94 2.15
CA SER A 62 -1.84 12.09 1.29
C SER A 62 -0.69 13.10 1.35
N ALA A 63 -0.19 13.41 2.55
CA ALA A 63 0.99 14.26 2.73
C ALA A 63 2.24 13.67 2.09
N GLN A 64 2.45 12.34 2.16
CA GLN A 64 3.56 11.66 1.48
C GLN A 64 3.43 11.75 -0.05
N ALA A 65 2.23 11.53 -0.60
CA ALA A 65 1.97 11.65 -2.03
C ALA A 65 2.33 13.04 -2.55
N LEU A 66 1.89 14.09 -1.85
CA LEU A 66 2.21 15.48 -2.20
C LEU A 66 3.70 15.79 -2.05
N LYS A 67 4.33 15.32 -0.96
CA LYS A 67 5.77 15.51 -0.71
C LYS A 67 6.64 14.89 -1.80
N TYR A 68 6.22 13.76 -2.37
CA TYR A 68 6.98 13.02 -3.37
C TYR A 68 6.46 13.21 -4.80
N ARG A 69 5.66 14.26 -5.03
CA ARG A 69 5.01 14.58 -6.30
C ARG A 69 5.93 14.58 -7.51
N ASP A 70 7.15 15.07 -7.36
CA ASP A 70 8.16 15.23 -8.43
C ASP A 70 9.10 14.01 -8.55
N LYS A 71 8.93 12.99 -7.70
CA LYS A 71 9.87 11.87 -7.61
C LYS A 71 9.50 10.79 -8.61
N ARG A 72 10.46 10.42 -9.46
CA ARG A 72 10.24 9.44 -10.53
C ARG A 72 10.09 7.99 -10.07
N CYS A 73 10.58 7.64 -8.87
CA CYS A 73 10.54 6.27 -8.35
C CYS A 73 9.97 6.25 -6.94
N LEU A 74 8.88 5.50 -6.75
CA LEU A 74 8.21 5.34 -5.47
C LEU A 74 8.06 3.86 -5.10
N VAL A 75 8.11 3.57 -3.82
CA VAL A 75 7.73 2.30 -3.22
C VAL A 75 6.45 2.53 -2.44
N ILE A 76 5.39 1.83 -2.81
CA ILE A 76 4.06 1.96 -2.21
C ILE A 76 3.71 0.65 -1.51
N GLN A 77 3.34 0.75 -0.23
CA GLN A 77 2.81 -0.36 0.55
C GLN A 77 1.30 -0.25 0.60
N SER A 78 0.61 -1.31 0.22
CA SER A 78 -0.85 -1.38 0.13
C SER A 78 -1.38 -2.69 0.70
N LYS A 79 -2.66 -2.78 1.03
CA LYS A 79 -3.26 -4.03 1.51
C LYS A 79 -3.34 -5.09 0.42
N GLN A 80 -3.71 -4.71 -0.81
CA GLN A 80 -4.04 -5.65 -1.88
C GLN A 80 -3.27 -5.39 -3.19
N GLY A 81 -2.66 -4.23 -3.34
CA GLY A 81 -1.95 -3.78 -4.54
C GLY A 81 -2.58 -2.53 -5.14
N ILE A 82 -1.75 -1.64 -5.66
CA ILE A 82 -2.17 -0.33 -6.18
C ILE A 82 -2.93 -0.39 -7.51
N TYR A 83 -2.90 -1.54 -8.18
CA TYR A 83 -3.65 -1.80 -9.42
C TYR A 83 -4.85 -2.73 -9.19
N HIS A 84 -5.19 -3.02 -7.93
CA HIS A 84 -6.38 -3.81 -7.63
C HIS A 84 -7.62 -2.97 -7.93
N PRO A 85 -8.67 -3.52 -8.57
CA PRO A 85 -9.85 -2.75 -8.97
C PRO A 85 -10.59 -2.08 -7.80
N ASP A 86 -10.51 -2.68 -6.61
CA ASP A 86 -11.14 -2.17 -5.38
C ASP A 86 -10.22 -1.26 -4.55
N GLU A 87 -8.98 -1.01 -4.98
CA GLU A 87 -8.05 -0.13 -4.26
C GLU A 87 -8.30 1.33 -4.67
N ASP A 88 -8.99 2.06 -3.79
CA ASP A 88 -9.32 3.48 -3.94
C ASP A 88 -8.36 4.41 -3.19
N GLY A 89 -7.34 3.89 -2.51
CA GLY A 89 -6.44 4.66 -1.66
C GLY A 89 -6.53 4.28 -0.18
N SER A 90 -7.66 3.72 0.28
CA SER A 90 -7.88 3.31 1.68
C SER A 90 -7.03 2.11 2.13
N GLY A 91 -6.50 1.35 1.17
CA GLY A 91 -5.57 0.26 1.42
C GLY A 91 -4.10 0.71 1.43
N ILE A 92 -3.79 1.96 1.06
CA ILE A 92 -2.42 2.47 1.04
C ILE A 92 -1.95 2.78 2.47
N GLN A 93 -0.84 2.15 2.84
CA GLN A 93 -0.25 2.25 4.18
C GLN A 93 0.95 3.20 4.22
N LYS A 94 1.72 3.24 3.13
CA LYS A 94 2.95 4.02 3.05
C LYS A 94 3.33 4.33 1.62
N ILE A 95 3.79 5.57 1.39
CA ILE A 95 4.47 5.98 0.16
C ILE A 95 5.85 6.49 0.55
N GLN A 96 6.87 6.02 -0.13
CA GLN A 96 8.25 6.48 0.06
C GLN A 96 8.96 6.54 -1.28
N THR A 97 9.98 7.39 -1.39
CA THR A 97 10.90 7.34 -2.53
C THR A 97 11.67 6.03 -2.51
N CYS A 98 11.99 5.52 -3.70
CA CYS A 98 12.92 4.40 -3.81
C CYS A 98 14.22 4.72 -3.08
N PRO A 99 14.83 3.75 -2.37
CA PRO A 99 16.13 3.93 -1.77
C PRO A 99 17.10 4.39 -2.86
N LYS A 100 17.84 5.47 -2.58
CA LYS A 100 18.96 5.84 -3.45
C LYS A 100 19.86 4.62 -3.47
N GLN A 101 20.18 4.10 -4.66
CA GLN A 101 21.28 3.16 -4.78
C GLN A 101 22.49 3.87 -4.19
N SER A 102 22.96 3.45 -3.02
CA SER A 102 24.24 3.91 -2.54
C SER A 102 25.22 3.46 -3.61
N LYS A 103 25.98 4.41 -4.17
CA LYS A 103 27.21 4.07 -4.87
C LYS A 103 28.18 3.51 -3.82
N SER A 104 27.93 2.29 -3.37
CA SER A 104 28.85 1.55 -2.53
C SER A 104 29.85 0.89 -3.46
N ALA A 105 31.03 1.52 -3.51
CA ALA A 105 32.34 0.97 -3.82
C ALA A 105 32.42 -0.14 -4.88
N GLN A 106 32.90 0.29 -6.04
CA GLN A 106 33.69 -0.52 -6.97
C GLN A 106 34.89 -1.17 -6.27
#